data_AF-A0A8M1RP77-F1
#
_entry.id   AF-A0A8M1RP77-F1
#
_cell.length_a   1.000
_cell.length_b   1.000
_cell.length_c   1.000
_cell.angle_alpha   90.00
_cell.angle_beta   90.00
_cell.angle_gamma   90.00
#
_symmetry.space_group_name_H-M   'P 1'
#
loop_
_entity.id
_entity.type
_entity.pdbx_description
1 polymer ?
#
loop_
_entity_poly.entity_id
_entity_poly.type
_entity_poly.pdbx_seq_one_letter_code
_entity_poly.pdbx_strand_id
1 'polypeptide(L)'
;MSLPEQMTNNLEKMKSGFGTFPFTIALFGLEMLMDREFSCPCDPGLNVTLIVFLFVGPAFLALTVLVFIRRPCKRKSQSSAEVFSFCLIPPSLWIFLLLFEGEYLACGLAHWEGDYVLDEGRQIKWCKPSGLNDNKTIRTDLLELTEKVTFYSRLSALALLSLLCISFMTVLVWSDCKTRPLEQLKKWDEQTQQTSLSGTEAELQQPPV
;
A
#
# COMPACT_ATOMS: atom_id res chain seq x y z
N MET A 1 -31.63 -1.93 18.46
CA MET A 1 -30.16 -2.01 18.62
C MET A 1 -29.74 -1.10 19.75
N SER A 2 -29.00 -1.64 20.72
CA SER A 2 -28.55 -0.88 21.88
C SER A 2 -27.30 -0.04 21.53
N LEU A 3 -27.20 1.18 22.06
CA LEU A 3 -26.04 2.09 21.90
C LEU A 3 -24.67 1.39 22.06
N PRO A 4 -24.45 0.46 23.01
CA PRO A 4 -23.18 -0.26 23.13
C PRO A 4 -22.88 -1.19 21.95
N GLU A 5 -23.87 -1.83 21.32
CA GLU A 5 -23.66 -2.72 20.17
C GLU A 5 -23.28 -1.98 18.89
N GLN A 6 -23.78 -0.74 18.73
CA GLN A 6 -23.40 0.10 17.61
C GLN A 6 -21.97 0.65 17.81
N MET A 7 -21.58 0.97 19.05
CA MET A 7 -20.21 1.36 19.37
C MET A 7 -19.21 0.21 19.16
N THR A 8 -19.52 -1.01 19.59
CA THR A 8 -18.63 -2.16 19.39
C THR A 8 -18.46 -2.51 17.91
N ASN A 9 -19.54 -2.51 17.13
CA ASN A 9 -19.45 -2.74 15.68
C ASN A 9 -18.64 -1.66 14.96
N ASN A 10 -18.82 -0.38 15.33
CA ASN A 10 -18.02 0.70 14.78
C ASN A 10 -16.55 0.60 15.19
N LEU A 11 -16.27 0.22 16.44
CA LEU A 11 -14.91 0.01 16.94
C LEU A 11 -14.21 -1.16 16.24
N GLU A 12 -14.93 -2.25 15.95
CA GLU A 12 -14.39 -3.37 15.15
C GLU A 12 -14.14 -2.97 13.68
N LYS A 13 -15.05 -2.19 13.08
CA LYS A 13 -14.86 -1.65 11.72
C LYS A 13 -13.64 -0.72 11.65
N MET A 14 -13.46 0.14 12.65
CA MET A 14 -12.29 1.02 12.79
C MET A 14 -11.01 0.21 13.01
N LYS A 15 -11.04 -0.86 13.82
CA LYS A 15 -9.91 -1.76 14.07
C LYS A 15 -9.45 -2.50 12.81
N SER A 16 -10.38 -2.78 11.89
CA SER A 16 -10.04 -3.34 10.57
C SER A 16 -9.30 -2.33 9.68
N GLY A 17 -9.53 -1.03 9.84
CA GLY A 17 -8.74 0.03 9.17
C GLY A 17 -7.40 0.31 9.87
N PHE A 18 -7.36 0.21 11.20
CA PHE A 18 -6.18 0.57 11.99
C PHE A 18 -5.02 -0.42 11.88
N GLY A 19 -5.27 -1.65 11.42
CA GLY A 19 -4.26 -2.70 11.34
C GLY A 19 -3.12 -2.43 10.34
N THR A 20 -3.30 -1.52 9.38
CA THR A 20 -2.26 -1.17 8.38
C THR A 20 -1.42 0.05 8.78
N PHE A 21 -1.98 0.96 9.59
CA PHE A 21 -1.32 2.20 9.99
C PHE A 21 0.07 2.02 10.64
N PRO A 22 0.27 1.13 11.65
CA PRO A 22 1.58 0.94 12.26
C PRO A 22 2.61 0.35 11.29
N PHE A 23 2.16 -0.49 10.34
CA PHE A 23 3.03 -1.04 9.30
C PHE A 23 3.51 0.03 8.33
N THR A 24 2.64 0.96 7.94
CA THR A 24 3.04 2.09 7.09
C THR A 24 4.06 2.98 7.79
N ILE A 25 3.88 3.26 9.09
CA ILE A 25 4.86 4.01 9.89
C ILE A 25 6.21 3.28 9.94
N ALA A 26 6.19 1.96 10.18
CA ALA A 26 7.41 1.16 10.22
C ALA A 26 8.15 1.17 8.87
N LEU A 27 7.43 1.08 7.75
CA LEU A 27 8.01 1.15 6.41
C LEU A 27 8.61 2.53 6.12
N PHE A 28 7.92 3.61 6.48
CA PHE A 28 8.47 4.96 6.34
C PHE A 28 9.71 5.18 7.22
N GLY A 29 9.72 4.63 8.44
CA GLY A 29 10.89 4.63 9.31
C GLY A 29 12.06 3.83 8.72
N LEU A 30 11.78 2.71 8.06
CA LEU A 30 12.79 1.91 7.37
C LEU A 30 13.37 2.65 6.17
N GLU A 31 12.56 3.33 5.36
CA GLU A 31 13.01 4.18 4.26
C GLU A 31 13.95 5.28 4.78
N MET A 32 13.56 6.01 5.82
CA MET A 32 14.38 7.04 6.45
C MET A 32 15.72 6.51 6.98
N LEU A 33 15.77 5.26 7.43
CA LEU A 33 17.01 4.61 7.84
C LEU A 33 17.87 4.25 6.63
N MET A 34 17.25 3.74 5.57
CA MET A 34 17.96 3.40 4.34
C MET A 34 18.55 4.64 3.68
N ASP A 35 17.81 5.73 3.47
CA ASP A 35 18.32 6.92 2.77
C ASP A 35 19.56 7.52 3.48
N ARG A 36 19.64 7.41 4.80
CA ARG A 36 20.81 7.88 5.57
C ARG A 36 22.07 7.05 5.38
N GLU A 37 21.94 5.73 5.26
CA GLU A 37 23.08 4.80 5.21
C GLU A 37 23.34 4.25 3.81
N PHE A 38 22.43 4.51 2.87
CA PHE A 38 22.48 3.94 1.54
C PHE A 38 23.62 4.55 0.72
N SER A 39 24.45 3.65 0.19
CA SER A 39 25.45 3.96 -0.83
C SER A 39 25.33 2.93 -1.94
N CYS A 40 25.09 3.40 -3.17
CA CYS A 40 24.95 2.52 -4.31
C CYS A 40 26.31 1.88 -4.65
N PRO A 41 26.42 0.55 -4.75
CA PRO A 41 27.59 -0.06 -5.36
C PRO A 41 27.55 0.23 -6.85
N CYS A 42 28.42 1.08 -7.36
CA CYS A 42 28.49 1.40 -8.78
C CYS A 42 29.22 0.29 -9.55
N ASP A 43 28.67 -0.92 -9.47
CA ASP A 43 29.05 -2.12 -10.21
C ASP A 43 27.76 -2.65 -10.88
N PRO A 44 27.73 -2.79 -12.22
CA PRO A 44 26.52 -3.10 -12.98
C PRO A 44 25.78 -4.40 -12.59
N GLY A 45 26.48 -5.35 -11.97
CA GLY A 45 25.86 -6.59 -11.50
C GLY A 45 25.28 -6.45 -10.09
N LEU A 46 26.01 -5.77 -9.22
CA LEU A 46 25.65 -5.62 -7.82
C LEU A 46 24.56 -4.59 -7.58
N ASN A 47 24.55 -3.47 -8.32
CA ASN A 47 23.50 -2.46 -8.16
C ASN A 47 22.11 -2.98 -8.53
N VAL A 48 21.95 -3.62 -9.69
CA VAL A 48 20.66 -4.17 -10.14
C VAL A 48 20.16 -5.15 -9.09
N THR A 49 21.03 -6.06 -8.66
CA THR A 49 20.69 -7.08 -7.65
C THR A 49 20.26 -6.42 -6.34
N LEU A 50 21.04 -5.47 -5.82
CA LEU A 50 20.74 -4.76 -4.58
C LEU A 50 19.41 -4.01 -4.66
N ILE A 51 19.19 -3.23 -5.71
CA ILE A 51 17.97 -2.43 -5.89
C ILE A 51 16.75 -3.33 -6.01
N VAL A 52 16.83 -4.46 -6.73
CA VAL A 52 15.74 -5.44 -6.79
C VAL A 52 15.39 -5.96 -5.39
N PHE A 53 16.39 -6.31 -4.57
CA PHE A 53 16.13 -6.75 -3.20
C PHE A 53 15.55 -5.65 -2.31
N LEU A 54 15.97 -4.39 -2.48
CA LEU A 54 15.42 -3.25 -1.73
C LEU A 54 13.95 -2.98 -2.10
N PHE A 55 13.58 -3.12 -3.37
CA PHE A 55 12.19 -2.98 -3.81
C PHE A 55 11.33 -4.16 -3.34
N VAL A 56 11.78 -5.38 -3.62
CA VAL A 56 10.94 -6.58 -3.48
C VAL A 56 10.94 -7.10 -2.04
N GLY A 57 12.08 -7.08 -1.35
CA GLY A 57 12.26 -7.71 -0.03
C GLY A 57 11.30 -7.16 1.03
N PRO A 58 11.39 -5.87 1.38
CA PRO A 58 10.50 -5.25 2.37
C PRO A 58 9.02 -5.28 1.94
N ALA A 59 8.72 -5.11 0.65
CA ALA A 59 7.37 -5.21 0.12
C ALA A 59 6.76 -6.60 0.33
N PHE A 60 7.49 -7.67 0.00
CA PHE A 60 7.04 -9.04 0.22
C PHE A 60 6.92 -9.36 1.70
N LEU A 61 7.89 -8.96 2.53
CA LEU A 61 7.85 -9.16 3.97
C LEU A 61 6.58 -8.52 4.57
N ALA A 62 6.31 -7.25 4.23
CA ALA A 62 5.12 -6.54 4.69
C ALA A 62 3.84 -7.26 4.24
N LEU A 63 3.77 -7.67 2.97
CA LEU A 63 2.62 -8.40 2.44
C LEU A 63 2.38 -9.72 3.17
N THR A 64 3.43 -10.53 3.38
CA THR A 64 3.34 -11.82 4.08
C THR A 64 2.87 -11.64 5.52
N VAL A 65 3.45 -10.69 6.26
CA VAL A 65 3.09 -10.43 7.65
C VAL A 65 1.63 -9.95 7.74
N LEU A 66 1.18 -9.05 6.87
CA LEU A 66 -0.19 -8.56 6.85
C LEU A 66 -1.20 -9.66 6.51
N VAL A 67 -0.93 -10.47 5.49
CA VAL A 67 -1.78 -11.61 5.12
C VAL A 67 -1.88 -12.61 6.28
N PHE A 68 -0.75 -12.90 6.94
CA PHE A 68 -0.70 -13.80 8.09
C PHE A 68 -1.53 -13.27 9.27
N ILE A 69 -1.43 -11.97 9.58
CA ILE A 69 -2.19 -11.33 10.67
C ILE A 69 -3.68 -11.27 10.34
N ARG A 70 -4.04 -10.92 9.10
CA ARG A 70 -5.44 -10.75 8.69
C ARG A 70 -6.20 -12.05 8.57
N ARG A 71 -5.50 -13.18 8.33
CA ARG A 71 -6.07 -14.53 8.17
C ARG A 71 -7.30 -14.54 7.26
N PRO A 72 -7.16 -14.16 5.98
CA PRO A 72 -8.29 -13.94 5.07
C PRO A 72 -9.22 -15.17 4.96
N CYS A 73 -8.67 -16.39 5.03
CA CYS A 73 -9.46 -17.62 4.91
C CYS A 73 -10.26 -18.01 6.16
N LYS A 74 -10.03 -17.40 7.33
CA LYS A 74 -10.77 -17.72 8.56
C LYS A 74 -12.00 -16.83 8.79
N ARG A 75 -12.08 -15.66 8.14
CA ARG A 75 -13.21 -14.73 8.29
C ARG A 75 -14.27 -15.04 7.24
N LYS A 76 -15.40 -15.61 7.65
CA LYS A 76 -16.53 -15.95 6.76
C LYS A 76 -17.29 -14.73 6.19
N SER A 77 -17.13 -13.54 6.78
CA SER A 77 -17.99 -12.40 6.45
C SER A 77 -17.38 -11.35 5.51
N GLN A 78 -16.10 -11.44 5.17
CA GLN A 78 -15.42 -10.43 4.35
C GLN A 78 -14.90 -11.08 3.07
N SER A 79 -15.10 -10.41 1.91
CA SER A 79 -14.59 -10.97 0.66
C SER A 79 -13.07 -11.01 0.71
N SER A 80 -12.47 -12.12 0.28
CA SER A 80 -11.01 -12.28 0.27
C SER A 80 -10.32 -11.16 -0.51
N ALA A 81 -10.96 -10.70 -1.60
CA ALA A 81 -10.48 -9.60 -2.42
C ALA A 81 -10.34 -8.29 -1.64
N GLU A 82 -11.32 -7.95 -0.80
CA GLU A 82 -11.30 -6.73 0.00
C GLU A 82 -10.15 -6.75 1.02
N VAL A 83 -9.98 -7.88 1.72
CA VAL A 83 -8.88 -8.07 2.68
C VAL A 83 -7.53 -7.98 1.98
N PHE A 84 -7.41 -8.58 0.79
CA PHE A 84 -6.18 -8.55 0.02
C PHE A 84 -5.83 -7.13 -0.47
N SER A 85 -6.83 -6.36 -0.91
CA SER A 85 -6.64 -4.95 -1.29
C SER A 85 -6.05 -4.12 -0.16
N PHE A 86 -6.53 -4.30 1.08
CA PHE A 86 -5.94 -3.61 2.23
C PHE A 86 -4.52 -4.08 2.56
N CYS A 87 -4.19 -5.35 2.30
CA CYS A 87 -2.84 -5.88 2.52
C CYS A 87 -1.82 -5.36 1.51
N LEU A 88 -2.28 -4.95 0.31
CA LEU A 88 -1.42 -4.36 -0.72
C LEU A 88 -1.06 -2.90 -0.45
N ILE A 89 -1.77 -2.20 0.46
CA ILE A 89 -1.51 -0.77 0.73
C ILE A 89 -0.06 -0.57 1.19
N PRO A 90 0.46 -1.26 2.24
CA PRO A 90 1.81 -0.98 2.72
C PRO A 90 2.92 -1.36 1.71
N PRO A 91 2.89 -2.53 1.04
CA PRO A 91 3.82 -2.83 -0.04
C PRO A 91 3.79 -1.81 -1.17
N SER A 92 2.60 -1.36 -1.57
CA SER A 92 2.48 -0.36 -2.65
C SER A 92 3.05 0.99 -2.23
N LEU A 93 2.83 1.41 -0.98
CA LEU A 93 3.43 2.62 -0.43
C LEU A 93 4.95 2.52 -0.36
N TRP A 94 5.50 1.37 0.01
CA TRP A 94 6.95 1.13 -0.02
C TRP A 94 7.53 1.35 -1.42
N ILE A 95 6.92 0.76 -2.45
CA ILE A 95 7.38 0.94 -3.83
C ILE A 95 7.24 2.40 -4.27
N PHE A 96 6.13 3.06 -3.90
CA PHE A 96 5.92 4.48 -4.18
C PHE A 96 7.04 5.35 -3.59
N LEU A 97 7.42 5.10 -2.34
CA LEU A 97 8.45 5.82 -1.60
C LEU A 97 9.81 5.73 -2.30
N LEU A 98 10.27 4.51 -2.64
CA LEU A 98 11.51 4.30 -3.38
C LEU A 98 11.52 4.94 -4.78
N LEU A 99 10.39 4.88 -5.49
CA LEU A 99 10.25 5.53 -6.81
C LEU A 99 10.25 7.06 -6.69
N PHE A 100 9.69 7.60 -5.61
CA PHE A 100 9.59 9.04 -5.40
C PHE A 100 10.95 9.68 -5.10
N GLU A 101 11.82 9.02 -4.33
CA GLU A 101 13.20 9.46 -4.18
C GLU A 101 13.91 9.46 -5.55
N GLY A 102 13.79 8.35 -6.29
CA GLY A 102 14.31 8.16 -7.64
C GLY A 102 15.80 7.76 -7.69
N GLU A 103 16.55 8.00 -6.62
CA GLU A 103 17.98 7.66 -6.53
C GLU A 103 18.23 6.15 -6.59
N TYR A 104 17.33 5.34 -6.01
CA TYR A 104 17.42 3.88 -6.09
C TYR A 104 17.25 3.38 -7.54
N LEU A 105 16.30 3.95 -8.28
CA LEU A 105 16.06 3.55 -9.67
C LEU A 105 17.22 4.00 -10.57
N ALA A 106 17.75 5.20 -10.33
CA ALA A 106 18.97 5.69 -10.97
C ALA A 106 20.17 4.77 -10.71
N CYS A 107 20.38 4.36 -9.45
CA CYS A 107 21.42 3.39 -9.08
C CYS A 107 21.25 2.06 -9.82
N GLY A 108 20.03 1.50 -9.85
CA GLY A 108 19.76 0.21 -10.49
C GLY A 108 19.88 0.22 -12.01
N LEU A 109 19.78 1.39 -12.65
CA LEU A 109 19.94 1.55 -14.10
C LEU A 109 21.35 1.98 -14.53
N ALA A 110 22.24 2.26 -13.57
CA ALA A 110 23.63 2.58 -13.85
C ALA A 110 24.37 1.33 -14.36
N HIS A 111 24.69 1.27 -15.65
CA HIS A 111 25.37 0.09 -16.23
C HIS A 111 26.89 0.28 -16.35
N TRP A 112 27.46 1.22 -15.60
CA TRP A 112 28.87 1.56 -15.64
C TRP A 112 29.51 1.48 -14.25
N GLU A 113 30.81 1.21 -14.24
CA GLU A 113 31.61 1.23 -13.02
C GLU A 113 31.93 2.67 -12.59
N GLY A 114 31.92 2.93 -11.29
CA GLY A 114 32.15 4.28 -10.79
C GLY A 114 32.23 4.42 -9.28
N ASP A 115 32.21 5.67 -8.85
CA ASP A 115 32.13 6.07 -7.45
C ASP A 115 30.79 6.73 -7.18
N TYR A 116 30.10 6.31 -6.12
CA TYR A 116 28.83 6.92 -5.72
C TYR A 116 29.10 8.26 -5.04
N VAL A 117 28.66 9.35 -5.66
CA VAL A 117 28.95 10.71 -5.22
C VAL A 117 27.72 11.61 -5.29
N LEU A 118 27.68 12.61 -4.42
CA LEU A 118 26.72 13.71 -4.48
C LEU A 118 27.28 14.81 -5.40
N ASP A 119 26.57 15.13 -6.48
CA ASP A 119 26.87 16.32 -7.28
C ASP A 119 26.31 17.57 -6.58
N GLU A 120 27.17 18.31 -5.89
CA GLU A 120 26.80 19.50 -5.12
C GLU A 120 26.12 20.58 -5.98
N GLY A 121 26.47 20.67 -7.28
CA GLY A 121 25.90 21.67 -8.19
C GLY A 121 24.43 21.41 -8.52
N ARG A 122 23.99 20.16 -8.45
CA ARG A 122 22.64 19.74 -8.82
C ARG A 122 21.85 19.08 -7.69
N GLN A 123 22.50 18.80 -6.56
CA GLN A 123 21.95 18.09 -5.41
C GLN A 123 21.40 16.70 -5.80
N ILE A 124 22.14 15.98 -6.64
CA ILE A 124 21.77 14.64 -7.14
C ILE A 124 22.85 13.65 -6.72
N LYS A 125 22.46 12.54 -6.07
CA LYS A 125 23.34 11.39 -5.84
C LYS A 125 23.38 10.50 -7.09
N TRP A 126 24.56 10.13 -7.56
CA TRP A 126 24.72 9.30 -8.75
C TRP A 126 26.04 8.54 -8.77
N CYS A 127 26.13 7.54 -9.66
CA CYS A 127 27.36 6.80 -9.91
C CYS A 127 28.23 7.56 -10.92
N LYS A 128 29.28 8.24 -10.44
CA LYS A 128 30.24 8.93 -11.30
C LYS A 128 31.22 7.94 -11.90
N PRO A 129 31.34 7.84 -13.24
CA PRO A 129 32.16 6.82 -13.87
C PRO A 129 33.66 7.02 -13.58
N SER A 130 34.33 5.93 -13.19
CA SER A 130 35.78 5.90 -12.92
C SER A 130 36.51 5.46 -14.18
N GLY A 131 37.35 6.35 -14.75
CA GLY A 131 38.09 6.08 -16.00
C GLY A 131 37.67 6.93 -17.20
N LEU A 132 36.65 7.77 -17.06
CA LEU A 132 36.18 8.70 -18.11
C LEU A 132 36.61 10.17 -17.90
N ASN A 133 37.63 10.42 -17.07
CA ASN A 133 38.02 11.77 -16.66
C ASN A 133 38.30 12.74 -17.82
N ASP A 134 38.69 12.22 -19.00
CA ASP A 134 39.00 13.05 -20.18
C ASP A 134 37.82 13.22 -21.15
N ASN A 135 36.77 12.41 -21.05
CA ASN A 135 35.65 12.49 -21.98
C ASN A 135 34.43 13.19 -21.36
N LYS A 136 34.55 14.52 -21.27
CA LYS A 136 33.51 15.39 -20.68
C LYS A 136 32.12 15.15 -21.28
N THR A 137 32.03 14.86 -22.59
CA THR A 137 30.75 14.62 -23.28
C THR A 137 30.05 13.36 -22.76
N ILE A 138 30.75 12.23 -22.65
CA ILE A 138 30.12 11.00 -22.11
C ILE A 138 29.68 11.22 -20.67
N ARG A 139 30.49 11.91 -19.85
CA ARG A 139 30.11 12.21 -18.47
C ARG A 139 28.82 13.04 -18.41
N THR A 140 28.68 14.04 -19.27
CA THR A 140 27.44 14.85 -19.33
C THR A 140 26.26 14.01 -19.81
N ASP A 141 26.46 13.11 -20.78
CA ASP A 141 25.41 12.24 -21.30
C ASP A 141 24.90 11.27 -20.22
N LEU A 142 25.80 10.69 -19.41
CA LEU A 142 25.45 9.80 -18.30
C LEU A 142 24.75 10.53 -17.16
N LEU A 143 25.17 11.76 -16.87
CA LEU A 143 24.50 12.61 -15.89
C LEU A 143 23.08 12.98 -16.36
N GLU A 144 22.92 13.38 -17.63
CA GLU A 144 21.61 13.67 -18.23
C GLU A 144 20.70 12.43 -18.24
N LEU A 145 21.27 11.25 -18.50
CA LEU A 145 20.53 9.98 -18.40
C LEU A 145 20.03 9.75 -16.96
N THR A 146 20.89 9.99 -15.97
CA THR A 146 20.53 9.86 -14.55
C THR A 146 19.41 10.83 -14.17
N GLU A 147 19.48 12.08 -14.62
CA GLU A 147 18.41 13.07 -14.42
C GLU A 147 17.08 12.61 -15.04
N LYS A 148 17.13 12.10 -16.27
CA LYS A 148 15.94 11.56 -16.96
C LYS A 148 15.33 10.40 -16.18
N VAL A 149 16.16 9.45 -15.73
CA VAL A 149 15.69 8.31 -14.94
C VAL A 149 15.03 8.77 -13.64
N THR A 150 15.65 9.69 -12.89
CA THR A 150 15.08 10.24 -11.65
C THR A 150 13.75 10.93 -11.92
N PHE A 151 13.65 11.71 -13.01
CA PHE A 151 12.40 12.35 -13.42
C PHE A 151 11.30 11.32 -13.74
N TYR A 152 11.61 10.31 -14.57
CA TYR A 152 10.65 9.25 -14.90
C TYR A 152 10.26 8.42 -13.68
N SER A 153 11.18 8.18 -12.75
CA SER A 153 10.91 7.51 -11.48
C SER A 153 9.86 8.28 -10.67
N ARG A 154 10.07 9.58 -10.47
CA ARG A 154 9.13 10.46 -9.76
C ARG A 154 7.77 10.53 -10.44
N LEU A 155 7.76 10.64 -11.78
CA LEU A 155 6.53 10.61 -12.56
C LEU A 155 5.78 9.28 -12.39
N SER A 156 6.50 8.16 -12.42
CA SER A 156 5.93 6.82 -12.21
C SER A 156 5.40 6.64 -10.79
N ALA A 157 6.05 7.24 -9.78
CA ALA A 157 5.58 7.26 -8.40
C ALA A 157 4.24 8.00 -8.29
N LEU A 158 4.14 9.20 -8.88
CA LEU A 158 2.89 9.98 -8.90
C LEU A 158 1.77 9.25 -9.65
N ALA A 159 2.10 8.58 -10.75
CA ALA A 159 1.16 7.75 -11.50
C ALA A 159 0.66 6.56 -10.66
N LEU A 160 1.57 5.84 -10.00
CA LEU A 160 1.24 4.74 -9.10
C LEU A 160 0.35 5.20 -7.95
N LEU A 161 0.69 6.33 -7.31
CA LEU A 161 -0.11 6.91 -6.22
C LEU A 161 -1.53 7.26 -6.70
N SER A 162 -1.64 7.87 -7.88
CA SER A 162 -2.93 8.19 -8.49
C SER A 162 -3.77 6.94 -8.74
N LEU A 163 -3.17 5.88 -9.28
CA LEU A 163 -3.83 4.59 -9.50
C LEU A 163 -4.27 3.94 -8.19
N LEU A 164 -3.42 3.96 -7.16
CA LEU A 164 -3.76 3.43 -5.83
C LEU A 164 -4.95 4.18 -5.23
N CYS A 165 -4.95 5.51 -5.26
CA CYS A 165 -6.05 6.34 -4.77
C CYS A 165 -7.36 6.03 -5.52
N ILE A 166 -7.33 5.96 -6.85
CA ILE A 166 -8.51 5.63 -7.65
C ILE A 166 -9.02 4.23 -7.29
N SER A 167 -8.13 3.23 -7.21
CA SER A 167 -8.49 1.85 -6.85
C SER A 167 -9.08 1.75 -5.44
N PHE A 168 -8.54 2.52 -4.49
CA PHE A 168 -9.03 2.54 -3.12
C PHE A 168 -10.43 3.14 -3.07
N MET A 169 -10.65 4.26 -3.75
CA MET A 169 -11.96 4.90 -3.83
C MET A 169 -12.99 4.00 -4.52
N THR A 170 -12.63 3.29 -5.59
CA THR A 170 -13.57 2.37 -6.25
C THR A 170 -13.93 1.18 -5.35
N VAL A 171 -12.98 0.64 -4.60
CA VAL A 171 -13.24 -0.44 -3.62
C VAL A 171 -14.15 0.05 -2.49
N LEU A 172 -13.91 1.26 -1.96
CA LEU A 172 -14.77 1.85 -0.93
C LEU A 172 -16.19 2.08 -1.43
N VAL A 173 -16.34 2.72 -2.60
CA VAL A 173 -17.65 2.96 -3.21
C VAL A 173 -18.36 1.64 -3.50
N TRP A 174 -17.66 0.65 -4.06
CA TRP A 174 -18.23 -0.67 -4.34
C TRP A 174 -18.67 -1.39 -3.06
N SER A 175 -17.85 -1.34 -2.00
CA SER A 175 -18.19 -1.89 -0.70
C SER A 175 -19.43 -1.21 -0.13
N ASP A 176 -19.46 0.13 -0.08
CA ASP A 176 -20.58 0.90 0.44
C ASP A 176 -21.88 0.63 -0.33
N CYS A 177 -21.81 0.62 -1.66
CA CYS A 177 -22.95 0.27 -2.52
C CYS A 177 -23.44 -1.16 -2.29
N LYS A 178 -22.55 -2.11 -1.98
CA LYS A 178 -22.92 -3.51 -1.71
C LYS A 178 -23.53 -3.69 -0.31
N THR A 179 -23.04 -2.96 0.70
CA THR A 179 -23.58 -3.08 2.07
C THR A 179 -24.97 -2.44 2.23
N ARG A 180 -25.27 -1.33 1.53
CA ARG A 180 -26.55 -0.61 1.70
C ARG A 180 -27.79 -1.49 1.46
N PRO A 181 -27.91 -2.28 0.38
CA PRO A 181 -29.05 -3.17 0.16
C PRO A 181 -29.15 -4.27 1.21
N LEU A 182 -28.01 -4.81 1.65
CA LEU A 182 -27.97 -5.91 2.62
C LEU A 182 -28.46 -5.46 4.01
N GLU A 183 -28.12 -4.23 4.42
CA GLU A 183 -28.65 -3.64 5.65
C GLU A 183 -30.15 -3.37 5.58
N GLN A 184 -30.67 -2.96 4.41
CA GLN A 184 -32.11 -2.77 4.21
C GLN A 184 -32.87 -4.10 4.30
N LEU A 185 -32.36 -5.16 3.67
CA LEU A 185 -32.97 -6.49 3.71
C LEU A 185 -33.03 -7.04 5.14
N LYS A 186 -31.93 -6.88 5.89
CA LYS A 186 -31.87 -7.34 7.29
C LYS A 186 -32.89 -6.63 8.19
N LYS A 187 -33.08 -5.31 8.00
CA LYS A 187 -34.09 -4.55 8.74
C LYS A 187 -35.51 -5.03 8.42
N TRP A 188 -35.79 -5.36 7.16
CA TRP A 188 -37.08 -5.92 6.74
C TRP A 188 -37.37 -7.28 7.37
N ASP A 189 -36.38 -8.17 7.43
CA ASP A 189 -36.53 -9.48 8.09
C ASP A 189 -36.79 -9.33 9.59
N GLU A 190 -36.04 -8.47 10.29
CA GLU A 190 -36.23 -8.21 11.73
C GLU A 190 -37.65 -7.66 12.02
N GLN A 191 -38.17 -6.73 11.20
CA GLN A 191 -39.54 -6.23 11.33
C GLN A 191 -40.61 -7.30 11.08
N THR A 192 -40.40 -8.15 10.07
CA THR A 192 -41.36 -9.23 9.73
C THR A 192 -41.43 -10.26 10.85
N GLN A 193 -40.27 -10.59 11.44
CA GLN A 193 -40.20 -11.54 12.55
C GLN A 193 -40.87 -11.00 13.82
N GLN A 194 -40.68 -9.72 14.17
CA GLN A 194 -41.39 -9.09 15.30
C GLN A 194 -42.92 -9.08 15.11
N THR A 195 -43.38 -8.83 13.88
CA THR A 195 -44.82 -8.78 13.58
C THR A 195 -45.47 -10.16 13.70
N SER A 196 -44.76 -11.21 13.29
CA SER A 196 -45.23 -12.59 13.45
C SER A 196 -45.37 -13.01 14.92
N LEU A 197 -44.43 -12.59 15.78
CA LEU A 197 -44.44 -12.95 17.21
C LEU A 197 -45.61 -12.31 17.96
N SER A 198 -45.87 -11.01 17.72
CA SER A 198 -47.01 -10.32 18.33
C SER A 198 -48.36 -10.83 17.80
N GLY A 199 -48.43 -11.32 16.56
CA GLY A 199 -49.65 -11.94 16.02
C GLY A 199 -49.99 -13.25 16.73
N THR A 200 -49.00 -14.09 17.03
CA THR A 200 -49.21 -15.35 17.75
C THR A 200 -49.59 -15.14 19.22
N GLU A 201 -49.07 -14.10 19.87
CA GLU A 201 -49.50 -13.73 21.24
C GLU A 201 -50.95 -13.21 21.27
N ALA A 202 -51.40 -12.50 20.22
CA ALA A 202 -52.78 -12.00 20.14
C ALA A 202 -53.81 -13.13 19.93
N GLU A 203 -53.47 -14.18 19.17
CA GLU A 203 -54.35 -15.34 18.97
C GLU A 203 -54.51 -16.19 20.24
N LEU A 204 -53.48 -16.27 21.09
CA LEU A 204 -53.55 -17.07 22.33
C LEU A 204 -54.40 -16.39 23.43
N GLN A 205 -54.65 -15.09 23.34
CA GLN A 205 -55.45 -14.33 24.30
C GLN A 205 -56.95 -14.28 23.98
N GLN A 206 -57.38 -14.80 22.82
CA GLN A 206 -58.81 -14.89 22.53
C GLN A 206 -59.43 -16.12 23.23
N PRO A 207 -60.32 -15.92 24.21
CA PRO A 207 -60.97 -17.04 24.88
C PRO A 207 -61.94 -17.75 23.92
N PRO A 208 -62.13 -19.07 24.08
CA PRO A 208 -63.14 -19.79 23.30
C PRO A 208 -64.52 -19.21 23.65
N VAL A 209 -65.23 -18.74 22.62
CA VAL A 209 -66.62 -18.28 22.67
C VAL A 209 -67.56 -19.47 22.74
#